data_AF-A0A2X3C451-F1
#
_entry.id   AF-A0A2X3C451-F1
#
_cell.length_a   1.000
_cell.length_b   1.000
_cell.length_c   1.000
_cell.angle_alpha   90.00
_cell.angle_beta   90.00
_cell.angle_gamma   90.00
#
_symmetry.space_group_name_H-M   'P 1'
#
loop_
_entity.id
_entity.type
_entity.pdbx_description
1 polymer ?
#
loop_
_entity_poly.entity_id
_entity_poly.type
_entity_poly.pdbx_seq_one_letter_code
_entity_poly.pdbx_strand_id
1 'polypeptide(L)'
;MSTNKSSIEKITLGSFLIALGVVYGDIGTSPLYVMKSIINGNGGLESITPDFILGVLSLIFWTMTLLTTIKYVLITLKADNKGEGGIFSLYTLIRRRAKWLIIPAMVGGSALLADGMLTPAVTVTSSIEGLKILPSFNDIFGNNQDIIIIIVLVILSFLFFIQHFGTEIIGKIFGPVMFIWFAFLAILGIVNLSGNLYLLKALSPHYAIKILFSPNNHLGFFILGGVFLSTTGAEALYSDLGHVGRKNIYLTWPLVKICLLLNYFGQAAWILSQKNNAKLYGIESLNPFFQMMPS
;
A
#
# COMPACT_ATOMS: atom_id res chain seq x y z
N MET A 1 25.58 19.43 33.23
CA MET A 1 24.28 18.79 33.58
C MET A 1 23.19 19.60 32.86
N SER A 2 23.03 19.40 31.55
CA SER A 2 22.04 20.16 30.76
C SER A 2 20.73 19.40 30.72
N THR A 3 19.73 20.03 31.32
CA THR A 3 18.30 19.74 31.34
C THR A 3 17.77 19.02 30.10
N ASN A 4 17.54 17.73 30.25
CA ASN A 4 16.81 16.88 29.31
C ASN A 4 15.31 17.23 29.43
N LYS A 5 14.85 18.28 28.73
CA LYS A 5 13.41 18.53 28.55
C LYS A 5 12.89 17.49 27.55
N SER A 6 12.48 16.33 28.05
CA SER A 6 11.54 15.47 27.31
C SER A 6 10.19 16.17 27.32
N SER A 7 9.97 17.08 26.37
CA SER A 7 8.62 17.55 26.05
C SER A 7 7.79 16.33 25.68
N ILE A 8 6.91 15.94 26.59
CA ILE A 8 5.84 14.99 26.31
C ILE A 8 4.97 15.71 25.26
N GLU A 9 5.22 15.47 23.98
CA GLU A 9 4.36 15.94 22.90
C GLU A 9 2.97 15.38 23.16
N LYS A 10 2.05 16.27 23.56
CA LYS A 10 0.63 15.93 23.66
C LYS A 10 0.18 15.56 22.26
N ILE A 11 -0.30 14.33 22.12
CA ILE A 11 -0.91 13.85 20.87
C ILE A 11 -2.11 14.75 20.59
N THR A 12 -2.09 15.41 19.43
CA THR A 12 -3.18 16.27 18.98
C THR A 12 -3.81 15.67 17.71
N LEU A 13 -5.04 16.05 17.40
CA LEU A 13 -5.66 15.69 16.12
C LEU A 13 -4.78 16.12 14.93
N GLY A 14 -4.05 17.24 15.06
CA GLY A 14 -3.06 17.69 14.08
C GLY A 14 -1.92 16.68 13.88
N SER A 15 -1.29 16.16 14.95
CA SER A 15 -0.22 15.16 14.82
C SER A 15 -0.71 13.83 14.25
N PHE A 16 -1.97 13.48 14.48
CA PHE A 16 -2.61 12.32 13.89
C PHE A 16 -2.83 12.48 12.37
N LEU A 17 -3.36 13.63 11.94
CA LEU A 17 -3.55 13.94 10.52
C LEU A 17 -2.22 14.05 9.76
N ILE A 18 -1.19 14.63 10.40
CA ILE A 18 0.16 14.68 9.81
C ILE A 18 0.71 13.28 9.61
N ALA A 19 0.56 12.38 10.61
CA ALA A 19 0.96 10.98 10.47
C ALA A 19 0.23 10.29 9.31
N LEU A 20 -1.09 10.51 9.17
CA LEU A 20 -1.89 9.96 8.06
C LEU A 20 -1.45 10.47 6.69
N GLY A 21 -1.18 11.76 6.56
CA GLY A 21 -0.79 12.38 5.31
C GLY A 21 0.61 11.96 4.86
N VAL A 22 1.60 12.19 5.73
CA VAL A 22 3.02 12.09 5.37
C VAL A 22 3.51 10.64 5.37
N VAL A 23 3.09 9.85 6.35
CA VAL A 23 3.70 8.52 6.59
C VAL A 23 2.95 7.41 5.86
N TYR A 24 1.62 7.51 5.82
CA TYR A 24 0.78 6.42 5.33
C TYR A 24 0.22 6.65 3.92
N GLY A 25 0.58 7.77 3.28
CA GLY A 25 0.19 8.08 1.90
C GLY A 25 0.51 6.94 0.94
N ASP A 26 1.77 6.53 0.92
CA ASP A 26 2.29 5.52 0.00
C ASP A 26 1.62 4.14 0.22
N ILE A 27 1.75 3.58 1.43
CA ILE A 27 1.12 2.29 1.78
C ILE A 27 -0.40 2.31 1.65
N GLY A 28 -1.02 3.49 1.80
CA GLY A 28 -2.44 3.76 1.63
C GLY A 28 -2.96 3.53 0.22
N THR A 29 -2.09 3.66 -0.80
CA THR A 29 -2.46 3.49 -2.21
C THR A 29 -2.33 2.04 -2.70
N SER A 30 -1.63 1.18 -1.95
CA SER A 30 -1.43 -0.24 -2.31
C SER A 30 -2.69 -1.03 -2.69
N PRO A 31 -3.88 -0.80 -2.07
CA PRO A 31 -5.08 -1.54 -2.46
C PRO A 31 -5.54 -1.31 -3.90
N LEU A 32 -5.07 -0.23 -4.56
CA LEU A 32 -5.40 0.10 -5.95
C LEU A 32 -4.82 -0.89 -6.96
N TYR A 33 -3.69 -1.53 -6.65
CA TYR A 33 -2.93 -2.32 -7.63
C TYR A 33 -2.59 -3.74 -7.17
N VAL A 34 -2.55 -4.02 -5.86
CA VAL A 34 -2.13 -5.34 -5.32
C VAL A 34 -3.03 -6.48 -5.80
N MET A 35 -4.35 -6.39 -5.57
CA MET A 35 -5.26 -7.48 -5.97
C MET A 35 -5.33 -7.63 -7.48
N LYS A 36 -5.33 -6.52 -8.23
CA LYS A 36 -5.23 -6.54 -9.70
C LYS A 36 -3.99 -7.30 -10.16
N SER A 37 -2.82 -7.00 -9.59
CA SER A 37 -1.55 -7.65 -9.93
C SER A 37 -1.58 -9.15 -9.65
N ILE A 38 -2.13 -9.56 -8.50
CA ILE A 38 -2.18 -10.98 -8.10
C ILE A 38 -3.14 -11.77 -9.00
N ILE A 39 -4.31 -11.21 -9.30
CA ILE A 39 -5.33 -11.85 -10.13
C ILE A 39 -4.85 -11.99 -11.56
N ASN A 40 -4.38 -10.90 -12.16
CA ASN A 40 -3.91 -10.91 -13.55
C ASN A 40 -2.69 -11.83 -13.70
N GLY A 41 -1.79 -11.82 -12.71
CA GLY A 41 -0.65 -12.74 -12.72
C GLY A 41 -1.05 -14.21 -12.61
N ASN A 42 -2.19 -14.55 -11.98
CA ASN A 42 -2.66 -15.93 -11.85
C ASN A 42 -3.55 -16.39 -13.02
N GLY A 43 -3.71 -15.59 -14.09
CA GLY A 43 -4.55 -15.94 -15.25
C GLY A 43 -5.97 -15.36 -15.21
N GLY A 44 -6.20 -14.29 -14.44
CA GLY A 44 -7.47 -13.56 -14.43
C GLY A 44 -8.52 -14.16 -13.49
N LEU A 45 -9.77 -13.67 -13.59
CA LEU A 45 -10.87 -14.03 -12.68
C LEU A 45 -11.29 -15.51 -12.81
N GLU A 46 -11.12 -16.12 -14.00
CA GLU A 46 -11.51 -17.51 -14.29
C GLU A 46 -10.71 -18.54 -13.49
N SER A 47 -9.41 -18.29 -13.28
CA SER A 47 -8.52 -19.21 -12.57
C SER A 47 -8.65 -19.14 -11.05
N ILE A 48 -9.43 -18.19 -10.53
CA ILE A 48 -9.53 -17.93 -9.10
C ILE A 48 -10.42 -18.96 -8.41
N THR A 49 -9.91 -19.58 -7.36
CA THR A 49 -10.68 -20.44 -6.46
C THR A 49 -10.88 -19.79 -5.08
N PRO A 50 -11.90 -20.20 -4.31
CA PRO A 50 -12.06 -19.74 -2.92
C PRO A 50 -10.81 -20.00 -2.06
N ASP A 51 -10.18 -21.17 -2.26
CA ASP A 51 -8.91 -21.53 -1.60
C ASP A 51 -7.77 -20.59 -2.00
N PHE A 52 -7.70 -20.19 -3.28
CA PHE A 52 -6.72 -19.21 -3.75
C PHE A 52 -6.90 -17.86 -3.05
N ILE A 53 -8.13 -17.33 -3.00
CA ILE A 53 -8.42 -16.05 -2.35
C ILE A 53 -8.12 -16.08 -0.84
N LEU A 54 -8.48 -17.14 -0.14
CA LEU A 54 -8.12 -17.31 1.27
C LEU A 54 -6.60 -17.31 1.47
N GLY A 55 -5.87 -18.00 0.59
CA GLY A 55 -4.42 -18.03 0.59
C GLY A 55 -3.81 -16.65 0.38
N VAL A 56 -4.27 -15.91 -0.63
CA VAL A 56 -3.82 -14.55 -0.95
C VAL A 56 -4.10 -13.59 0.20
N LEU A 57 -5.31 -13.59 0.75
CA LEU A 57 -5.64 -12.76 1.92
C LEU A 57 -4.76 -13.07 3.12
N SER A 58 -4.47 -14.35 3.35
CA SER A 58 -3.59 -14.78 4.43
C SER A 58 -2.16 -14.29 4.19
N LEU A 59 -1.67 -14.40 2.95
CA LEU A 59 -0.35 -13.88 2.57
C LEU A 59 -0.27 -12.37 2.79
N ILE A 60 -1.27 -11.59 2.36
CA ILE A 60 -1.31 -10.13 2.58
C ILE A 60 -1.34 -9.80 4.08
N PHE A 61 -2.22 -10.46 4.84
CA PHE A 61 -2.35 -10.25 6.28
C PHE A 61 -1.03 -10.51 7.02
N TRP A 62 -0.39 -11.64 6.74
CA TRP A 62 0.86 -12.02 7.40
C TRP A 62 2.06 -11.23 6.88
N THR A 63 2.11 -10.89 5.59
CA THR A 63 3.16 -10.03 5.04
C THR A 63 3.13 -8.64 5.69
N MET A 64 1.96 -8.00 5.77
CA MET A 64 1.82 -6.75 6.53
C MET A 64 2.17 -6.94 8.02
N THR A 65 1.72 -8.02 8.65
CA THR A 65 2.03 -8.25 10.07
C THR A 65 3.53 -8.42 10.32
N LEU A 66 4.22 -9.22 9.52
CA LEU A 66 5.64 -9.51 9.71
C LEU A 66 6.53 -8.35 9.26
N LEU A 67 6.25 -7.78 8.09
CA LEU A 67 7.08 -6.71 7.54
C LEU A 67 6.73 -5.37 8.18
N THR A 68 5.51 -4.89 8.03
CA THR A 68 5.19 -3.52 8.44
C THR A 68 4.99 -3.41 9.94
N THR A 69 4.24 -4.32 10.58
CA THR A 69 4.11 -4.30 12.05
C THR A 69 5.40 -4.72 12.76
N ILE A 70 5.89 -5.93 12.54
CA ILE A 70 7.00 -6.47 13.35
C ILE A 70 8.33 -5.84 12.95
N LYS A 71 8.75 -5.96 11.68
CA LYS A 71 10.04 -5.44 11.22
C LYS A 71 10.06 -3.91 11.32
N TYR A 72 9.19 -3.18 10.63
CA TYR A 72 9.30 -1.71 10.60
C TYR A 72 8.86 -1.07 11.92
N VAL A 73 7.62 -1.29 12.36
CA VAL A 73 7.04 -0.59 13.50
C VAL A 73 7.67 -1.02 14.83
N LEU A 74 7.79 -2.32 15.12
CA LEU A 74 8.29 -2.78 16.43
C LEU A 74 9.82 -2.83 16.55
N ILE A 75 10.53 -3.14 15.46
CA ILE A 75 11.99 -3.32 15.47
C ILE A 75 12.70 -2.09 14.93
N THR A 76 12.45 -1.69 13.68
CA THR A 76 13.21 -0.63 13.00
C THR A 76 13.02 0.73 13.66
N LEU A 77 11.81 1.06 14.14
CA LEU A 77 11.58 2.31 14.88
C LEU A 77 12.35 2.41 16.22
N LYS A 78 12.89 1.30 16.75
CA LYS A 78 13.77 1.32 17.93
C LYS A 78 15.22 1.65 17.56
N ALA A 79 15.58 1.53 16.29
CA ALA A 79 16.90 1.87 15.77
C ALA A 79 16.90 3.31 15.24
N ASP A 80 16.55 4.28 16.09
CA ASP A 80 16.64 5.70 15.77
C ASP A 80 18.04 6.26 16.05
N ASN A 81 18.46 7.25 15.27
CA ASN A 81 19.70 8.00 15.51
C ASN A 81 19.33 9.43 15.90
N LYS A 82 19.31 9.73 17.21
CA LYS A 82 18.88 11.04 17.74
C LYS A 82 17.46 11.44 17.31
N GLY A 83 16.54 10.48 17.20
CA GLY A 83 15.18 10.72 16.73
C GLY A 83 15.00 10.74 15.21
N GLU A 84 16.08 10.72 14.42
CA GLU A 84 16.00 10.62 12.96
C GLU A 84 16.11 9.17 12.48
N GLY A 85 15.20 8.77 11.59
CA GLY A 85 15.23 7.50 10.90
C GLY A 85 15.61 7.65 9.42
N GLY A 86 15.36 6.62 8.63
CA GLY A 86 15.63 6.61 7.19
C GLY A 86 17.03 6.16 6.79
N ILE A 87 17.25 6.12 5.47
CA ILE A 87 18.43 5.52 4.85
C ILE A 87 19.71 6.27 5.20
N PHE A 88 19.65 7.60 5.28
CA PHE A 88 20.80 8.43 5.64
C PHE A 88 21.21 8.22 7.10
N SER A 89 20.23 8.09 8.00
CA SER A 89 20.47 7.69 9.39
C SER A 89 21.13 6.31 9.45
N LEU A 90 20.60 5.33 8.70
CA LEU A 90 21.16 3.99 8.61
C LEU A 90 22.58 3.97 8.01
N TYR A 91 22.83 4.75 6.96
CA TYR A 91 24.15 4.94 6.34
C TYR A 91 25.17 5.48 7.34
N THR A 92 24.79 6.51 8.13
CA THR A 92 25.68 7.08 9.14
C THR A 92 26.01 6.13 10.29
N LEU A 93 25.07 5.25 10.67
CA LEU A 93 25.27 4.21 11.68
C LEU A 93 26.17 3.08 11.17
N ILE A 94 25.94 2.63 9.94
CA ILE A 94 26.60 1.46 9.34
C ILE A 94 28.06 1.74 8.96
N ARG A 95 28.36 2.93 8.40
CA ARG A 95 29.73 3.30 8.00
C ARG A 95 30.75 3.29 9.15
N ARG A 96 30.28 3.38 10.40
CA ARG A 96 31.11 3.33 11.61
C ARG A 96 31.41 1.91 12.08
N ARG A 97 30.62 0.92 11.64
CA ARG A 97 30.75 -0.50 12.05
C ARG A 97 31.70 -1.28 11.15
N ALA A 98 31.56 -1.16 9.83
CA ALA A 98 32.46 -1.82 8.88
C ALA A 98 32.45 -1.12 7.52
N LYS A 99 33.65 -0.91 6.93
CA LYS A 99 33.79 -0.23 5.63
C LYS A 99 33.10 -0.96 4.47
N TRP A 100 33.05 -2.30 4.50
CA TRP A 100 32.43 -3.10 3.43
C TRP A 100 30.91 -2.94 3.36
N LEU A 101 30.25 -2.56 4.46
CA LEU A 101 28.81 -2.35 4.51
C LEU A 101 28.34 -1.13 3.69
N ILE A 102 29.28 -0.33 3.17
CA ILE A 102 28.95 0.79 2.27
C ILE A 102 28.32 0.31 0.96
N ILE A 103 28.77 -0.83 0.43
CA ILE A 103 28.26 -1.39 -0.83
C ILE A 103 26.78 -1.77 -0.70
N PRO A 104 26.36 -2.63 0.25
CA PRO A 104 24.94 -2.96 0.41
C PRO A 104 24.09 -1.74 0.80
N ALA A 105 24.65 -0.75 1.53
CA ALA A 105 23.94 0.49 1.83
C ALA A 105 23.69 1.34 0.57
N MET A 106 24.65 1.46 -0.34
CA MET A 106 24.46 2.18 -1.62
C MET A 106 23.46 1.48 -2.52
N VAL A 107 23.49 0.14 -2.59
CA VAL A 107 22.50 -0.65 -3.35
C VAL A 107 21.11 -0.44 -2.76
N GLY A 108 20.95 -0.54 -1.44
CA GLY A 108 19.67 -0.29 -0.77
C GLY A 108 19.16 1.13 -0.96
N GLY A 109 20.02 2.13 -0.86
CA GLY A 109 19.66 3.53 -1.12
C GLY A 109 19.22 3.77 -2.57
N SER A 110 19.90 3.15 -3.54
CA SER A 110 19.53 3.24 -4.95
C SER A 110 18.17 2.57 -5.23
N ALA A 111 17.92 1.40 -4.63
CA ALA A 111 16.64 0.71 -4.74
C ALA A 111 15.49 1.54 -4.17
N LEU A 112 15.70 2.24 -3.05
CA LEU A 112 14.70 3.10 -2.43
C LEU A 112 14.44 4.38 -3.23
N LEU A 113 15.45 4.94 -3.90
CA LEU A 113 15.24 6.03 -4.86
C LEU A 113 14.44 5.56 -6.08
N ALA A 114 14.73 4.38 -6.60
CA ALA A 114 13.98 3.80 -7.70
C ALA A 114 12.50 3.56 -7.32
N ASP A 115 12.26 3.03 -6.12
CA ASP A 115 10.91 2.83 -5.57
C ASP A 115 10.13 4.15 -5.48
N GLY A 116 10.75 5.20 -4.92
CA GLY A 116 10.16 6.54 -4.85
C GLY A 116 9.83 7.17 -6.22
N MET A 117 10.50 6.73 -7.30
CA MET A 117 10.16 7.14 -8.67
C MET A 117 9.03 6.30 -9.28
N LEU A 118 8.95 5.01 -8.95
CA LEU A 118 7.96 4.08 -9.50
C LEU A 118 6.57 4.26 -8.87
N THR A 119 6.49 4.53 -7.56
CA THR A 119 5.22 4.64 -6.83
C THR A 119 4.27 5.68 -7.43
N PRO A 120 4.67 6.94 -7.71
CA PRO A 120 3.76 7.92 -8.32
C PRO A 120 3.27 7.48 -9.70
N ALA A 121 4.12 6.81 -10.49
CA ALA A 121 3.75 6.34 -11.82
C ALA A 121 2.71 5.21 -11.74
N VAL A 122 2.92 4.19 -10.89
CA VAL A 122 2.03 3.04 -10.75
C VAL A 122 0.69 3.45 -10.14
N THR A 123 0.70 4.30 -9.12
CA THR A 123 -0.50 4.75 -8.42
C THR A 123 -1.38 5.62 -9.31
N VAL A 124 -0.82 6.65 -9.96
CA VAL A 124 -1.58 7.53 -10.87
C VAL A 124 -2.09 6.77 -12.08
N THR A 125 -1.28 5.88 -12.67
CA THR A 125 -1.74 5.03 -13.78
C THR A 125 -2.90 4.14 -13.34
N SER A 126 -2.81 3.48 -12.18
CA SER A 126 -3.89 2.64 -11.65
C SER A 126 -5.17 3.43 -11.37
N SER A 127 -5.05 4.68 -10.90
CA SER A 127 -6.20 5.57 -10.70
C SER A 127 -6.88 5.94 -12.01
N ILE A 128 -6.13 6.32 -13.05
CA ILE A 128 -6.69 6.68 -14.36
C ILE A 128 -7.26 5.46 -15.08
N GLU A 129 -6.60 4.30 -14.99
CA GLU A 129 -7.15 3.05 -15.51
C GLU A 129 -8.45 2.64 -14.80
N GLY A 130 -8.60 2.97 -13.51
CA GLY A 130 -9.85 2.78 -12.78
C GLY A 130 -11.03 3.56 -13.37
N LEU A 131 -10.78 4.76 -13.90
CA LEU A 131 -11.83 5.59 -14.50
C LEU A 131 -12.40 4.97 -15.78
N LYS A 132 -11.66 4.11 -16.50
CA LYS A 132 -12.16 3.40 -17.71
C LYS A 132 -13.39 2.54 -17.46
N ILE A 133 -13.66 2.18 -16.21
CA ILE A 133 -14.81 1.36 -15.83
C ILE A 133 -16.12 2.16 -15.96
N LEU A 134 -16.06 3.49 -15.86
CA LEU A 134 -17.21 4.36 -16.00
C LEU A 134 -17.54 4.60 -17.49
N PRO A 135 -18.82 4.48 -17.92
CA PRO A 135 -19.21 4.64 -19.32
C PRO A 135 -18.74 5.94 -19.95
N SER A 136 -18.93 7.08 -19.25
CA SER A 136 -18.56 8.41 -19.73
C SER A 136 -17.06 8.56 -20.02
N PHE A 137 -16.22 7.79 -19.32
CA PHE A 137 -14.78 7.80 -19.49
C PHE A 137 -14.33 6.72 -20.49
N ASN A 138 -15.05 5.60 -20.59
CA ASN A 138 -14.80 4.56 -21.57
C ASN A 138 -14.92 5.11 -23.00
N ASP A 139 -15.92 5.96 -23.27
CA ASP A 139 -16.11 6.58 -24.58
C ASP A 139 -14.97 7.54 -24.97
N ILE A 140 -14.33 8.18 -23.96
CA ILE A 140 -13.22 9.12 -24.15
C ILE A 140 -11.89 8.39 -24.29
N PHE A 141 -11.64 7.39 -23.45
CA PHE A 141 -10.39 6.65 -23.41
C PHE A 141 -10.31 5.56 -24.50
N GLY A 142 -11.45 4.97 -24.84
CA GLY A 142 -11.52 3.75 -25.65
C GLY A 142 -10.55 2.67 -25.15
N ASN A 143 -10.04 1.89 -26.09
CA ASN A 143 -8.93 0.95 -25.86
C ASN A 143 -7.55 1.59 -26.07
N ASN A 144 -7.46 2.92 -26.24
CA ASN A 144 -6.20 3.59 -26.52
C ASN A 144 -5.40 3.82 -25.24
N GLN A 145 -4.44 2.93 -24.98
CA GLN A 145 -3.51 3.07 -23.85
C GLN A 145 -2.69 4.37 -23.92
N ASP A 146 -2.41 4.88 -25.13
CA ASP A 146 -1.66 6.12 -25.34
C ASP A 146 -2.34 7.34 -24.69
N ILE A 147 -3.68 7.38 -24.68
CA ILE A 147 -4.43 8.47 -24.05
C ILE A 147 -4.22 8.45 -22.53
N ILE A 148 -4.24 7.27 -21.90
CA ILE A 148 -3.92 7.17 -20.47
C ILE A 148 -2.51 7.65 -20.21
N ILE A 149 -1.53 7.19 -20.99
CA ILE A 149 -0.13 7.55 -20.80
C ILE A 149 0.05 9.07 -20.89
N ILE A 150 -0.58 9.73 -21.86
CA ILE A 150 -0.56 11.19 -22.00
C ILE A 150 -1.16 11.87 -20.77
N ILE A 151 -2.33 11.41 -20.30
CA ILE A 151 -2.99 11.98 -19.11
C ILE A 151 -2.11 11.81 -17.87
N VAL A 152 -1.54 10.62 -17.67
CA VAL A 152 -0.62 10.34 -16.56
C VAL A 152 0.60 11.26 -16.62
N LEU A 153 1.22 11.43 -17.79
CA LEU A 153 2.35 12.33 -17.99
C LEU A 153 1.99 13.80 -17.66
N VAL A 154 0.81 14.26 -18.07
CA VAL A 154 0.32 15.61 -17.77
C VAL A 154 0.09 15.77 -16.27
N ILE A 155 -0.57 14.81 -15.61
CA ILE A 155 -0.82 14.84 -14.16
C ILE A 155 0.49 14.85 -13.39
N LEU A 156 1.42 13.95 -13.71
CA LEU A 156 2.73 13.89 -13.04
C LEU A 156 3.50 15.19 -13.26
N SER A 157 3.58 15.68 -14.50
CA SER A 157 4.28 16.95 -14.80
C SER A 157 3.69 18.12 -14.02
N PHE A 158 2.36 18.20 -13.92
CA PHE A 158 1.68 19.24 -13.15
C PHE A 158 1.90 19.10 -11.63
N LEU A 159 1.83 17.88 -11.08
CA LEU A 159 2.10 17.62 -9.66
C LEU A 159 3.55 17.97 -9.30
N PHE A 160 4.52 17.54 -10.10
CA PHE A 160 5.93 17.88 -9.89
C PHE A 160 6.19 19.39 -10.07
N PHE A 161 5.48 20.05 -10.98
CA PHE A 161 5.55 21.50 -11.12
C PHE A 161 5.04 22.23 -9.87
N ILE A 162 3.93 21.79 -9.28
CA ILE A 162 3.39 22.37 -8.04
C ILE A 162 4.36 22.19 -6.86
N GLN A 163 5.04 21.04 -6.77
CA GLN A 163 6.01 20.76 -5.70
C GLN A 163 7.15 21.79 -5.65
N HIS A 164 7.48 22.44 -6.77
CA HIS A 164 8.48 23.51 -6.82
C HIS A 164 8.12 24.73 -5.96
N PHE A 165 6.82 25.01 -5.77
CA PHE A 165 6.34 26.16 -4.98
C PHE A 165 6.35 25.93 -3.46
N GLY A 166 6.84 24.76 -3.01
CA GLY A 166 7.02 24.43 -1.60
C GLY A 166 6.09 23.31 -1.14
N THR A 167 6.67 22.29 -0.52
CA THR A 167 5.96 21.07 -0.06
C THR A 167 5.16 21.29 1.22
N GLU A 168 5.33 22.42 1.90
CA GLU A 168 4.70 22.70 3.19
C GLU A 168 3.18 22.87 3.10
N ILE A 169 2.67 23.47 2.01
CA ILE A 169 1.23 23.65 1.77
C ILE A 169 0.59 22.32 1.39
N ILE A 170 1.26 21.53 0.56
CA ILE A 170 0.80 20.20 0.14
C ILE A 170 0.70 19.26 1.35
N GLY A 171 1.71 19.29 2.24
CA GLY A 171 1.72 18.47 3.46
C GLY A 171 0.55 18.75 4.42
N LYS A 172 0.06 19.99 4.51
CA LYS A 172 -1.08 20.36 5.37
C LYS A 172 -2.41 19.83 4.83
N ILE A 173 -2.59 19.80 3.50
CA ILE A 173 -3.81 19.29 2.86
C ILE A 173 -3.83 17.76 2.81
N PHE A 174 -2.66 17.13 2.73
CA PHE A 174 -2.54 15.68 2.61
C PHE A 174 -3.14 14.91 3.78
N GLY A 175 -2.99 15.41 5.01
CA GLY A 175 -3.52 14.75 6.22
C GLY A 175 -5.03 14.52 6.18
N PRO A 176 -5.85 15.57 6.03
CA PRO A 176 -7.30 15.43 5.88
C PRO A 176 -7.72 14.56 4.70
N VAL A 177 -7.06 14.68 3.54
CA VAL A 177 -7.35 13.85 2.36
C VAL A 177 -7.10 12.38 2.65
N MET A 178 -5.97 12.05 3.27
CA MET A 178 -5.64 10.67 3.64
C MET A 178 -6.59 10.12 4.71
N PHE A 179 -7.06 10.94 5.64
CA PHE A 179 -8.08 10.51 6.58
C PHE A 179 -9.39 10.11 5.88
N ILE A 180 -9.87 10.94 4.95
CA ILE A 180 -11.06 10.63 4.13
C ILE A 180 -10.81 9.35 3.32
N TRP A 181 -9.62 9.22 2.74
CA TRP A 181 -9.22 8.03 1.98
C TRP A 181 -9.27 6.75 2.83
N PHE A 182 -8.65 6.73 4.01
CA PHE A 182 -8.68 5.54 4.88
C PHE A 182 -10.08 5.22 5.41
N ALA A 183 -10.89 6.25 5.69
CA ALA A 183 -12.30 6.05 6.03
C ALA A 183 -13.07 5.42 4.87
N PHE A 184 -12.86 5.91 3.64
CA PHE A 184 -13.44 5.34 2.43
C PHE A 184 -13.03 3.87 2.22
N LEU A 185 -11.74 3.56 2.36
CA LEU A 185 -11.24 2.18 2.27
C LEU A 185 -11.91 1.24 3.27
N ALA A 186 -12.06 1.69 4.53
CA ALA A 186 -12.70 0.92 5.58
C ALA A 186 -14.19 0.71 5.32
N ILE A 187 -14.91 1.76 4.91
CA ILE A 187 -16.35 1.68 4.60
C ILE A 187 -16.60 0.71 3.45
N LEU A 188 -15.91 0.85 2.32
CA LEU A 188 -16.06 -0.07 1.19
C LEU A 188 -15.70 -1.51 1.56
N GLY A 189 -14.65 -1.68 2.38
CA GLY A 189 -14.24 -2.96 2.92
C GLY A 189 -15.34 -3.64 3.73
N ILE A 190 -15.92 -2.91 4.68
CA ILE A 190 -16.99 -3.40 5.57
C ILE A 190 -18.26 -3.75 4.76
N VAL A 191 -18.69 -2.86 3.87
CA VAL A 191 -19.89 -3.06 3.04
C VAL A 191 -19.78 -4.38 2.27
N ASN A 192 -18.67 -4.62 1.59
CA ASN A 192 -18.47 -5.83 0.80
C ASN A 192 -18.20 -7.07 1.68
N LEU A 193 -17.45 -6.94 2.78
CA LEU A 193 -17.12 -8.05 3.67
C LEU A 193 -18.34 -8.58 4.43
N SER A 194 -19.32 -7.73 4.72
CA SER A 194 -20.54 -8.10 5.45
C SER A 194 -21.29 -9.30 4.83
N GLY A 195 -21.18 -9.47 3.51
CA GLY A 195 -21.78 -10.59 2.79
C GLY A 195 -21.01 -11.91 2.88
N ASN A 196 -19.76 -11.93 3.37
CA ASN A 196 -18.93 -13.14 3.35
C ASN A 196 -17.90 -13.23 4.50
N LEU A 197 -18.40 -13.48 5.71
CA LEU A 197 -17.59 -13.69 6.92
C LEU A 197 -16.64 -14.92 6.85
N TYR A 198 -16.85 -15.84 5.91
CA TYR A 198 -15.97 -17.00 5.71
C TYR A 198 -14.51 -16.58 5.43
N LEU A 199 -14.31 -15.40 4.84
CA LEU A 199 -12.97 -14.86 4.55
C LEU A 199 -12.12 -14.63 5.80
N LEU A 200 -12.71 -14.46 6.99
CA LEU A 200 -11.97 -14.32 8.25
C LEU A 200 -11.07 -15.53 8.58
N LYS A 201 -11.31 -16.69 7.95
CA LYS A 201 -10.41 -17.84 8.02
C LYS A 201 -8.99 -17.52 7.53
N ALA A 202 -8.84 -16.56 6.63
CA ALA A 202 -7.54 -16.13 6.09
C ALA A 202 -6.59 -15.56 7.17
N LEU A 203 -7.10 -15.15 8.34
CA LEU A 203 -6.26 -14.73 9.47
C LEU A 203 -5.33 -15.86 9.94
N SER A 204 -5.69 -17.13 9.71
CA SER A 204 -4.80 -18.25 10.01
C SER A 204 -3.65 -18.34 8.98
N PRO A 205 -2.37 -18.39 9.43
CA PRO A 205 -1.21 -18.49 8.54
C PRO A 205 -1.17 -19.80 7.75
N HIS A 206 -1.98 -20.79 8.15
CA HIS A 206 -2.12 -22.05 7.45
C HIS A 206 -2.48 -21.85 5.97
N TYR A 207 -3.37 -20.90 5.66
CA TYR A 207 -3.79 -20.62 4.28
C TYR A 207 -2.66 -20.02 3.44
N ALA A 208 -1.86 -19.12 4.03
CA ALA A 208 -0.69 -18.54 3.39
C ALA A 208 0.34 -19.61 3.00
N ILE A 209 0.60 -20.57 3.89
CA ILE A 209 1.54 -21.67 3.60
C ILE A 209 0.93 -22.61 2.56
N LYS A 210 -0.35 -22.96 2.69
CA LYS A 210 -1.04 -23.88 1.77
C LYS A 210 -0.99 -23.37 0.33
N ILE A 211 -1.24 -22.08 0.10
CA ILE A 211 -1.32 -21.54 -1.27
C ILE A 211 0.03 -21.46 -1.98
N LEU A 212 1.13 -21.29 -1.24
CA LEU A 212 2.48 -21.26 -1.84
C LEU A 212 2.85 -22.58 -2.53
N PHE A 213 2.28 -23.69 -2.06
CA PHE A 213 2.52 -25.03 -2.60
C PHE A 213 1.28 -25.65 -3.29
N SER A 214 0.21 -24.87 -3.46
CA SER A 214 -1.03 -25.36 -4.04
C SER A 214 -1.00 -25.32 -5.57
N PRO A 215 -1.60 -26.30 -6.27
CA PRO A 215 -1.76 -26.24 -7.73
C PRO A 215 -2.65 -25.07 -8.20
N ASN A 216 -3.47 -24.51 -7.31
CA ASN A 216 -4.33 -23.35 -7.64
C ASN A 216 -3.53 -22.05 -7.85
N ASN A 217 -2.26 -22.05 -7.46
CA ASN A 217 -1.35 -20.94 -7.62
C ASN A 217 -0.44 -21.19 -8.83
N HIS A 218 -0.83 -20.65 -9.99
CA HIS A 218 -0.10 -20.82 -11.24
C HIS A 218 1.24 -20.08 -11.24
N LEU A 219 1.38 -19.05 -10.37
CA LEU A 219 2.61 -18.28 -10.19
C LEU A 219 3.61 -18.95 -9.24
N GLY A 220 3.19 -19.94 -8.44
CA GLY A 220 4.00 -20.53 -7.38
C GLY A 220 4.54 -19.45 -6.43
N PHE A 221 5.85 -19.48 -6.15
CA PHE A 221 6.49 -18.49 -5.27
C PHE A 221 6.44 -17.05 -5.78
N PHE A 222 6.28 -16.82 -7.08
CA PHE A 222 6.25 -15.46 -7.65
C PHE A 222 5.01 -14.65 -7.24
N ILE A 223 3.97 -15.32 -6.71
CA ILE A 223 2.80 -14.64 -6.11
C ILE A 223 3.21 -13.68 -4.98
N LEU A 224 4.32 -13.99 -4.29
CA LEU A 224 4.85 -13.14 -3.22
C LEU A 224 5.26 -11.75 -3.73
N GLY A 225 5.65 -11.61 -5.00
CA GLY A 225 5.92 -10.30 -5.59
C GLY A 225 4.69 -9.39 -5.58
N GLY A 226 3.55 -9.92 -6.01
CA GLY A 226 2.26 -9.20 -5.97
C GLY A 226 1.76 -8.95 -4.54
N VAL A 227 2.03 -9.86 -3.61
CA VAL A 227 1.71 -9.65 -2.18
C VAL A 227 2.61 -8.59 -1.55
N PHE A 228 3.89 -8.55 -1.90
CA PHE A 228 4.85 -7.62 -1.32
C PHE A 228 4.51 -6.15 -1.62
N LEU A 229 3.88 -5.91 -2.76
CA LEU A 229 3.29 -4.63 -3.15
C LEU A 229 2.27 -4.07 -2.13
N SER A 230 1.70 -4.91 -1.25
CA SER A 230 0.83 -4.47 -0.14
C SER A 230 1.60 -3.77 0.99
N THR A 231 2.93 -3.81 0.94
CA THR A 231 3.82 -3.23 1.94
C THR A 231 4.77 -2.18 1.37
N THR A 232 4.61 -1.81 0.10
CA THR A 232 5.24 -0.61 -0.49
C THR A 232 4.82 0.62 0.33
N GLY A 233 5.72 1.54 0.61
CA GLY A 233 5.48 2.65 1.52
C GLY A 233 5.83 2.36 2.97
N ALA A 234 6.20 1.12 3.33
CA ALA A 234 6.51 0.78 4.72
C ALA A 234 7.81 1.41 5.22
N GLU A 235 8.74 1.66 4.31
CA GLU A 235 9.98 2.39 4.52
C GLU A 235 9.74 3.86 4.90
N ALA A 236 8.65 4.46 4.43
CA ALA A 236 8.24 5.82 4.80
C ALA A 236 8.02 5.95 6.32
N LEU A 237 7.51 4.89 6.97
CA LEU A 237 7.37 4.84 8.43
C LEU A 237 8.70 5.04 9.15
N TYR A 238 9.80 4.57 8.57
CA TYR A 238 11.12 4.75 9.16
C TYR A 238 11.78 6.06 8.74
N SER A 239 11.64 6.53 7.50
CA SER A 239 12.24 7.81 7.07
C SER A 239 11.63 9.00 7.79
N ASP A 240 10.31 9.01 8.01
CA ASP A 240 9.61 10.15 8.58
C ASP A 240 9.49 10.10 10.11
N LEU A 241 10.25 9.21 10.74
CA LEU A 241 10.32 9.08 12.20
C LEU A 241 10.69 10.39 12.88
N GLY A 242 11.57 11.19 12.28
CA GLY A 242 12.02 12.47 12.82
C GLY A 242 10.94 13.57 12.77
N HIS A 243 10.00 13.48 11.83
CA HIS A 243 8.94 14.48 11.66
C HIS A 243 7.68 14.16 12.47
N VAL A 244 7.36 12.87 12.61
CA VAL A 244 6.10 12.43 13.22
C VAL A 244 6.29 11.86 14.62
N GLY A 245 7.46 11.31 14.91
CA GLY A 245 7.78 10.73 16.21
C GLY A 245 7.22 9.31 16.40
N ARG A 246 8.00 8.50 17.11
CA ARG A 246 7.75 7.05 17.28
C ARG A 246 6.39 6.72 17.89
N LYS A 247 5.97 7.49 18.89
CA LYS A 247 4.73 7.22 19.65
C LYS A 247 3.49 7.40 18.78
N ASN A 248 3.49 8.40 17.89
CA ASN A 248 2.39 8.64 16.97
C ASN A 248 2.23 7.49 15.98
N ILE A 249 3.35 6.94 15.47
CA ILE A 249 3.30 5.77 14.57
C ILE A 249 2.74 4.54 15.30
N TYR A 250 3.15 4.26 16.54
CA TYR A 250 2.62 3.11 17.29
C TYR A 250 1.10 3.16 17.50
N LEU A 251 0.53 4.36 17.67
CA LEU A 251 -0.90 4.53 17.91
C LEU A 251 -1.71 4.54 16.62
N THR A 252 -1.19 5.15 15.57
CA THR A 252 -1.90 5.30 14.29
C THR A 252 -1.80 4.06 13.40
N TRP A 253 -0.69 3.33 13.46
CA TRP A 253 -0.46 2.16 12.60
C TRP A 253 -1.54 1.08 12.71
N PRO A 254 -1.98 0.65 13.91
CA PRO A 254 -3.02 -0.37 14.03
C PRO A 254 -4.32 0.01 13.31
N LEU A 255 -4.71 1.29 13.38
CA LEU A 255 -5.91 1.79 12.69
C LEU A 255 -5.75 1.72 11.16
N VAL A 256 -4.62 2.24 10.65
CA VAL A 256 -4.31 2.21 9.21
C VAL A 256 -4.26 0.79 8.69
N LYS A 257 -3.61 -0.11 9.43
CA LYS A 257 -3.58 -1.54 9.11
C LYS A 257 -4.98 -2.14 9.03
N ILE A 258 -5.86 -1.82 9.97
CA ILE A 258 -7.26 -2.30 9.95
C ILE A 258 -7.99 -1.78 8.71
N CYS A 259 -7.88 -0.49 8.37
CA CYS A 259 -8.49 0.08 7.17
C CYS A 259 -8.03 -0.63 5.89
N LEU A 260 -6.72 -0.87 5.75
CA LEU A 260 -6.15 -1.57 4.60
C LEU A 260 -6.62 -3.01 4.52
N LEU A 261 -6.57 -3.75 5.64
CA LEU A 261 -7.04 -5.14 5.69
C LEU A 261 -8.53 -5.25 5.39
N LEU A 262 -9.37 -4.37 5.94
CA LEU A 262 -10.80 -4.33 5.62
C LEU A 262 -11.02 -4.17 4.11
N ASN A 263 -10.26 -3.30 3.46
CA ASN A 263 -10.37 -3.11 2.03
C ASN A 263 -9.96 -4.37 1.24
N TYR A 264 -8.83 -5.00 1.58
CA TYR A 264 -8.40 -6.25 0.94
C TYR A 264 -9.44 -7.37 1.11
N PHE A 265 -10.00 -7.50 2.31
CA PHE A 265 -11.06 -8.47 2.60
C PHE A 265 -12.36 -8.15 1.84
N GLY A 266 -12.71 -6.87 1.70
CA GLY A 266 -13.84 -6.43 0.87
C GLY A 266 -13.65 -6.75 -0.62
N GLN A 267 -12.45 -6.48 -1.16
CA GLN A 267 -12.11 -6.85 -2.55
C GLN A 267 -12.22 -8.36 -2.77
N ALA A 268 -11.71 -9.16 -1.84
CA ALA A 268 -11.84 -10.61 -1.87
C ALA A 268 -13.30 -11.10 -1.80
N ALA A 269 -14.14 -10.47 -0.96
CA ALA A 269 -15.55 -10.80 -0.88
C ALA A 269 -16.27 -10.53 -2.21
N TRP A 270 -15.97 -9.40 -2.84
CA TRP A 270 -16.50 -9.04 -4.15
C TRP A 270 -16.02 -10.00 -5.25
N ILE A 271 -14.74 -10.38 -5.26
CA ILE A 271 -14.19 -11.35 -6.23
C ILE A 271 -14.93 -12.70 -6.13
N LEU A 272 -15.18 -13.19 -4.91
CA LEU A 272 -15.89 -14.45 -4.72
C LEU A 272 -17.36 -14.37 -5.12
N SER A 273 -18.03 -13.23 -4.92
CA SER A 273 -19.43 -13.06 -5.32
C SER A 273 -19.59 -12.96 -6.84
N GLN A 274 -18.60 -12.36 -7.52
CA GLN A 274 -18.59 -12.19 -8.96
C GLN A 274 -17.89 -13.34 -9.72
N LYS A 275 -17.42 -14.36 -9.00
CA LYS A 275 -16.66 -15.46 -9.59
C LYS A 275 -17.40 -16.15 -10.73
N ASN A 276 -18.74 -16.24 -10.72
CA ASN A 276 -19.52 -16.92 -11.77
C ASN A 276 -20.08 -15.98 -12.84
N ASN A 277 -19.66 -14.71 -12.86
CA ASN A 277 -20.17 -13.73 -13.80
C ASN A 277 -19.35 -13.75 -15.10
N ALA A 278 -19.89 -14.45 -16.11
CA ALA A 278 -19.23 -14.65 -17.40
C ALA A 278 -18.85 -13.35 -18.13
N LYS A 279 -19.53 -12.22 -17.83
CA LYS A 279 -19.21 -10.92 -18.44
C LYS A 279 -17.88 -10.34 -17.96
N LEU A 280 -17.38 -10.77 -16.80
CA LEU A 280 -16.16 -10.23 -16.18
C LEU A 280 -14.90 -11.01 -16.56
N TYR A 281 -15.05 -12.19 -17.17
CA TYR A 281 -13.92 -13.04 -17.55
C TYR A 281 -13.11 -12.50 -18.74
N GLY A 282 -13.73 -11.72 -19.63
CA GLY A 282 -13.07 -11.15 -20.81
C GLY A 282 -12.40 -9.79 -20.60
N ILE A 283 -12.38 -9.27 -19.36
CA ILE A 283 -11.79 -7.95 -19.09
C ILE A 283 -10.31 -8.13 -18.75
N GLU A 284 -9.41 -7.88 -19.72
CA GLU A 284 -7.95 -8.02 -19.57
C GLU A 284 -7.36 -7.18 -18.42
N SER A 285 -8.03 -6.10 -18.00
CA SER A 285 -7.56 -5.19 -16.97
C SER A 285 -8.53 -5.07 -15.77
N LEU A 286 -9.16 -6.18 -15.36
CA LEU A 286 -10.09 -6.17 -14.24
C LEU A 286 -9.40 -5.72 -12.95
N ASN A 287 -9.89 -4.63 -12.37
CA ASN A 287 -9.41 -4.13 -11.10
C ASN A 287 -10.49 -4.28 -10.02
N PRO A 288 -10.35 -5.24 -9.09
CA PRO A 288 -11.36 -5.48 -8.06
C PRO A 288 -11.65 -4.26 -7.19
N PHE A 289 -10.65 -3.40 -6.98
CA PHE A 289 -10.79 -2.21 -6.15
C PHE A 289 -11.88 -1.26 -6.66
N PHE A 290 -11.89 -1.00 -7.97
CA PHE A 290 -12.87 -0.10 -8.58
C PHE A 290 -14.20 -0.81 -8.84
N GLN A 291 -14.15 -2.10 -9.19
CA GLN A 291 -15.34 -2.87 -9.51
C GLN A 291 -16.22 -3.19 -8.30
N MET A 292 -15.65 -3.18 -7.08
CA MET A 292 -16.42 -3.36 -5.84
C MET A 292 -17.17 -2.10 -5.39
N MET A 293 -16.99 -0.96 -6.06
CA MET A 293 -17.69 0.28 -5.74
C MET A 293 -19.16 0.18 -6.17
N PRO A 294 -20.10 0.75 -5.39
CA PRO A 294 -21.49 0.82 -5.80
C PRO A 294 -21.61 1.65 -7.10
N SER A 295 -22.46 1.18 -8.01
CA SER A 295 -22.76 1.84 -9.30
C SER A 295 -23.89 2.85 -9.18
#